data_AF-A0A0F9M2D7-F1
#
_entry.id   AF-A0A0F9M2D7-F1
#
_cell.length_a   1.000
_cell.length_b   1.000
_cell.length_c   1.000
_cell.angle_alpha   90.00
_cell.angle_beta   90.00
_cell.angle_gamma   90.00
#
_symmetry.space_group_name_H-M   'P 1'
#
loop_
_entity.id
_entity.type
_entity.pdbx_description
1 polymer ?
#
loop_
_entity_poly.entity_id
_entity_poly.type
_entity_poly.pdbx_seq_one_letter_code
_entity_poly.pdbx_strand_id
1 'polypeptide(L)'
;MSLLFNSGINVYHFGGDGPFSRTLNAAAVVDGGRSGEGQSLVTIADTSTDVNVGDFIYIESTDNYDGLHKIFKQAAGSFDIQAKFVAETLANTDDILVTVTEDEKWQFVGFHLVATTSPATSEDLSVDVDADRGASWDDNLYTKDMDTIDNIIYYPDKPVLLEANDLVEFTYANTNTVTWGLKVLTAKLV
;
A
#
# COMPACT_ATOMS: atom_id res chain seq x y z
N MET A 1 -31.38 -5.94 -13.23
CA MET A 1 -31.10 -6.69 -11.99
C MET A 1 -29.88 -6.03 -11.37
N SER A 2 -30.09 -5.08 -10.45
CA SER A 2 -29.00 -4.34 -9.80
C SER A 2 -28.68 -5.10 -8.52
N LEU A 3 -27.56 -5.80 -8.51
CA LEU A 3 -26.98 -6.37 -7.30
C LEU A 3 -26.33 -5.20 -6.54
N LEU A 4 -27.13 -4.49 -5.75
CA LEU A 4 -26.61 -3.60 -4.72
C LEU A 4 -26.16 -4.48 -3.56
N PHE A 5 -24.89 -4.91 -3.60
CA PHE A 5 -24.23 -5.41 -2.40
C PHE A 5 -24.05 -4.21 -1.47
N ASN A 6 -24.75 -4.24 -0.34
CA ASN A 6 -24.65 -3.24 0.72
C ASN A 6 -23.40 -3.50 1.57
N SER A 7 -22.23 -3.53 0.93
CA SER A 7 -20.94 -3.51 1.62
C SER A 7 -20.47 -2.06 1.69
N GLY A 8 -20.04 -1.64 2.88
CA GLY A 8 -19.44 -0.32 3.05
C GLY A 8 -18.20 -0.20 2.17
N ILE A 9 -17.98 0.99 1.60
CA ILE A 9 -16.72 1.30 0.92
C ILE A 9 -15.64 1.44 2.00
N ASN A 10 -14.58 0.63 1.91
CA ASN A 10 -13.37 0.80 2.69
C ASN A 10 -12.46 1.81 1.98
N VAL A 11 -11.71 2.58 2.76
CA VAL A 11 -10.75 3.56 2.23
C VAL A 11 -9.40 3.34 2.89
N TYR A 12 -8.41 2.99 2.07
CA TYR A 12 -7.01 2.90 2.46
C TYR A 12 -6.30 4.19 2.08
N HIS A 13 -5.48 4.69 3.00
CA HIS A 13 -4.68 5.88 2.79
C HIS A 13 -3.22 5.47 2.73
N PHE A 14 -2.51 6.00 1.74
CA PHE A 14 -1.08 5.89 1.58
C PHE A 14 -0.55 7.31 1.35
N GLY A 15 0.67 7.58 1.78
CA GLY A 15 1.28 8.88 1.58
C GLY A 15 2.78 8.81 1.81
N GLY A 16 3.51 9.67 1.12
CA GLY A 16 4.96 9.71 1.16
C GLY A 16 5.53 10.78 0.24
N ASP A 17 6.85 10.87 0.19
CA ASP A 17 7.61 11.69 -0.76
C ASP A 17 8.62 10.87 -1.59
N GLY A 18 8.63 9.55 -1.41
CA GLY A 18 9.46 8.58 -2.13
C GLY A 18 8.69 7.80 -3.21
N PRO A 19 9.32 6.76 -3.78
CA PRO A 19 8.67 5.80 -4.67
C PRO A 19 7.54 5.02 -3.96
N PHE A 20 6.67 4.37 -4.74
CA PHE A 20 5.62 3.49 -4.21
C PHE A 20 6.14 2.13 -3.73
N SER A 21 7.40 1.81 -4.01
CA SER A 21 8.07 0.65 -3.45
C SER A 21 9.49 0.99 -3.03
N ARG A 22 9.94 0.37 -1.94
CA ARG A 22 11.33 0.45 -1.48
C ARG A 22 11.71 -0.70 -0.57
N THR A 23 13.01 -0.95 -0.49
CA THR A 23 13.60 -1.95 0.40
C THR A 23 13.78 -1.41 1.82
N LEU A 24 13.41 -2.22 2.80
CA LEU A 24 13.62 -1.98 4.21
C LEU A 24 15.09 -2.15 4.58
N ASN A 25 15.50 -1.47 5.65
CA ASN A 25 16.85 -1.62 6.18
C ASN A 25 17.02 -3.02 6.78
N ALA A 26 18.12 -3.71 6.46
CA ALA A 26 18.47 -4.95 7.12
C ALA A 26 18.80 -4.73 8.61
N ALA A 27 17.77 -4.83 9.45
CA ALA A 27 17.82 -4.55 10.87
C ALA A 27 16.88 -5.48 11.64
N ALA A 28 17.22 -5.73 12.91
CA ALA A 28 16.33 -6.47 13.80
C ALA A 28 15.08 -5.64 14.08
N VAL A 29 13.91 -6.26 13.93
CA VAL A 29 12.66 -5.66 14.43
C VAL A 29 12.68 -5.61 15.96
N VAL A 30 12.02 -4.62 16.53
CA VAL A 30 11.97 -4.41 17.99
C VAL A 30 10.53 -4.46 18.47
N ASP A 31 10.31 -4.98 19.68
CA ASP A 31 9.01 -4.91 20.35
C ASP A 31 8.68 -3.44 20.66
N GLY A 32 7.73 -2.88 19.91
CA GLY A 32 7.24 -1.51 20.08
C GLY A 32 6.29 -1.36 21.28
N GLY A 33 6.05 -2.45 22.01
CA GLY A 33 5.17 -2.53 23.15
C GLY A 33 3.71 -2.65 22.74
N ARG A 34 2.85 -1.85 23.40
CA ARG A 34 1.42 -1.81 23.09
C ARG A 34 0.99 -0.41 22.69
N SER A 35 0.04 -0.34 21.77
CA SER A 35 -0.69 0.89 21.47
C SER A 35 -1.54 1.32 22.67
N GLY A 36 -2.02 2.57 22.65
CA GLY A 36 -3.01 3.06 23.61
C GLY A 36 -4.33 2.26 23.59
N GLU A 37 -4.54 1.48 22.53
CA GLU A 37 -5.70 0.62 22.31
C GLU A 37 -5.44 -0.86 22.68
N GLY A 38 -4.25 -1.16 23.22
CA GLY A 38 -3.88 -2.49 23.72
C GLY A 38 -3.39 -3.49 22.65
N GLN A 39 -3.25 -3.06 21.41
CA GLN A 39 -2.71 -3.86 20.30
C GLN A 39 -1.17 -3.93 20.40
N SER A 40 -0.58 -5.05 19.99
CA SER A 40 0.88 -5.19 19.88
C SER A 40 1.42 -4.32 18.74
N LEU A 41 2.61 -3.75 18.96
CA LEU A 41 3.32 -2.96 17.97
C LEU A 41 4.69 -3.56 17.69
N VAL A 42 5.12 -3.46 16.44
CA VAL A 42 6.47 -3.85 16.01
C VAL A 42 7.15 -2.63 15.41
N THR A 43 8.31 -2.29 15.95
CA THR A 43 9.13 -1.19 15.44
C THR A 43 10.07 -1.72 14.35
N ILE A 44 9.92 -1.17 13.15
CA ILE A 44 10.77 -1.41 11.99
C ILE A 44 11.74 -0.24 11.85
N ALA A 45 13.03 -0.54 11.75
CA ALA A 45 14.03 0.48 11.48
C ALA A 45 13.99 0.83 9.98
N ASP A 46 13.72 2.10 9.69
CA ASP A 46 13.70 2.61 8.33
C ASP A 46 14.12 4.09 8.36
N THR A 47 15.18 4.41 7.65
CA THR A 47 15.75 5.76 7.59
C THR A 47 14.99 6.70 6.67
N SER A 48 14.02 6.19 5.91
CA SER A 48 13.13 6.98 5.09
C SER A 48 12.15 7.82 5.93
N THR A 49 11.59 8.85 5.31
CA THR A 49 10.60 9.76 5.92
C THR A 49 9.24 9.73 5.23
N ASP A 50 9.09 8.87 4.23
CA ASP A 50 8.01 8.80 3.25
C ASP A 50 6.85 7.90 3.70
N VAL A 51 6.62 7.81 5.00
CA VAL A 51 5.45 7.14 5.58
C VAL A 51 4.77 8.06 6.58
N ASN A 52 3.45 7.97 6.74
CA ASN A 52 2.73 8.77 7.74
C ASN A 52 1.93 7.91 8.72
N VAL A 53 1.75 8.45 9.93
CA VAL A 53 0.88 7.82 10.93
C VAL A 53 -0.57 7.78 10.42
N GLY A 54 -1.17 6.59 10.47
CA GLY A 54 -2.54 6.35 10.01
C GLY A 54 -2.64 5.76 8.61
N ASP A 55 -1.57 5.86 7.82
CA ASP A 55 -1.47 5.26 6.49
C ASP A 55 -1.25 3.74 6.59
N PHE A 56 -1.46 3.06 5.46
CA PHE A 56 -1.18 1.64 5.28
C PHE A 56 0.10 1.44 4.47
N ILE A 57 0.71 0.27 4.65
CA ILE A 57 1.81 -0.25 3.83
C ILE A 57 1.61 -1.75 3.66
N TYR A 58 2.04 -2.29 2.52
CA TYR A 58 2.18 -3.72 2.35
C TYR A 58 3.65 -4.08 2.55
N ILE A 59 3.95 -5.09 3.36
CA ILE A 59 5.31 -5.62 3.55
C ILE A 59 5.37 -6.96 2.81
N GLU A 60 6.49 -7.23 2.13
CA GLU A 60 6.72 -8.48 1.41
C GLU A 60 8.14 -9.03 1.68
N SER A 61 8.28 -10.34 1.54
CA SER A 61 9.53 -11.11 1.60
C SER A 61 10.14 -11.26 2.99
N THR A 62 9.40 -10.92 4.03
CA THR A 62 9.76 -11.17 5.44
C THR A 62 9.32 -12.55 5.91
N ASP A 63 9.88 -13.04 7.02
CA ASP A 63 9.44 -14.32 7.59
C ASP A 63 8.12 -14.19 8.39
N ASN A 64 7.82 -13.00 8.96
CA ASN A 64 6.71 -12.85 9.93
C ASN A 64 5.79 -11.65 9.71
N TYR A 65 6.11 -10.70 8.82
CA TYR A 65 5.35 -9.46 8.66
C TYR A 65 4.79 -9.25 7.26
N ASP A 66 4.75 -10.27 6.41
CA ASP A 66 4.13 -10.14 5.10
C ASP A 66 2.65 -9.76 5.21
N GLY A 67 2.21 -8.89 4.30
CA GLY A 67 0.83 -8.43 4.20
C GLY A 67 0.63 -6.95 4.49
N LEU A 68 -0.65 -6.56 4.57
CA LEU A 68 -1.08 -5.18 4.76
C LEU A 68 -1.09 -4.77 6.24
N HIS A 69 -0.36 -3.72 6.57
CA HIS A 69 -0.25 -3.19 7.92
C HIS A 69 -0.60 -1.71 7.99
N LYS A 70 -1.11 -1.28 9.14
CA LYS A 70 -1.32 0.13 9.45
C LYS A 70 -0.16 0.69 10.25
N ILE A 71 0.29 1.89 9.89
CA ILE A 71 1.33 2.62 10.61
C ILE A 71 0.72 3.33 11.82
N PHE A 72 1.22 2.98 13.00
CA PHE A 72 0.71 3.48 14.28
C PHE A 72 1.55 4.61 14.85
N LYS A 73 2.87 4.57 14.64
CA LYS A 73 3.81 5.62 15.05
C LYS A 73 4.89 5.80 14.00
N GLN A 74 5.45 7.00 13.95
CA GLN A 74 6.62 7.31 13.15
C GLN A 74 7.60 8.11 14.01
N ALA A 75 8.88 7.75 13.94
CA ALA A 75 9.98 8.48 14.53
C ALA A 75 11.10 8.63 13.50
N ALA A 76 12.09 9.46 13.80
CA ALA A 76 13.28 9.52 12.96
C ALA A 76 13.95 8.14 12.91
N GLY A 77 14.06 7.55 11.72
CA GLY A 77 14.72 6.26 11.52
C GLY A 77 13.89 5.03 11.85
N SER A 78 12.58 5.16 12.13
CA SER A 78 11.71 4.01 12.38
C SER A 78 10.22 4.32 12.29
N PHE A 79 9.42 3.29 12.11
CA PHE A 79 7.98 3.35 12.28
C PHE A 79 7.46 2.10 13.00
N ASP A 80 6.29 2.23 13.64
CA ASP A 80 5.61 1.13 14.31
C ASP A 80 4.44 0.64 13.44
N ILE A 81 4.40 -0.66 13.17
CA ILE A 81 3.24 -1.33 12.57
C ILE A 81 2.41 -2.04 13.64
N GLN A 82 1.11 -2.20 13.37
CA GLN A 82 0.22 -3.02 14.18
C GLN A 82 0.38 -4.51 13.84
N ALA A 83 1.32 -5.18 14.51
CA ALA A 83 1.55 -6.61 14.34
C ALA A 83 1.90 -7.30 15.68
N LYS A 84 1.77 -8.62 15.73
CA LYS A 84 2.27 -9.40 16.85
C LYS A 84 3.80 -9.48 16.74
N PHE A 85 4.51 -9.07 17.78
CA PHE A 85 5.97 -9.16 17.79
C PHE A 85 6.45 -10.62 17.70
N VAL A 86 7.27 -10.87 16.69
CA VAL A 86 8.12 -12.05 16.52
C VAL A 86 9.53 -11.56 16.20
N ALA A 87 10.52 -12.05 16.94
CA ALA A 87 11.89 -11.62 16.71
C ALA A 87 12.39 -12.16 15.36
N GLU A 88 12.77 -11.26 14.47
CA GLU A 88 13.45 -11.54 13.21
C GLU A 88 14.42 -10.41 12.85
N THR A 89 15.22 -10.62 11.81
CA THR A 89 16.10 -9.59 11.26
C THR A 89 15.78 -9.47 9.79
N LEU A 90 15.33 -8.27 9.40
CA LEU A 90 14.97 -7.99 8.02
C LEU A 90 16.21 -8.13 7.12
N ALA A 91 15.99 -8.54 5.89
CA ALA A 91 17.01 -8.60 4.84
C ALA A 91 16.93 -7.38 3.92
N ASN A 92 18.00 -7.13 3.14
CA ASN A 92 17.98 -6.08 2.09
C ASN A 92 17.23 -6.54 0.82
N THR A 93 16.21 -7.35 1.01
CA THR A 93 15.27 -7.87 0.01
C THR A 93 13.84 -7.76 0.50
N ASP A 94 13.64 -7.31 1.74
CA ASP A 94 12.33 -7.14 2.33
C ASP A 94 11.84 -5.76 1.91
N ASP A 95 10.70 -5.71 1.24
CA ASP A 95 10.23 -4.50 0.61
C ASP A 95 8.95 -4.02 1.29
N ILE A 96 8.71 -2.71 1.18
CA ILE A 96 7.38 -2.16 1.37
C ILE A 96 6.82 -1.67 0.04
N LEU A 97 5.53 -1.85 -0.13
CA LEU A 97 4.79 -1.54 -1.35
C LEU A 97 3.50 -0.77 -1.03
N VAL A 98 3.06 0.02 -1.99
CA VAL A 98 1.70 0.58 -2.05
C VAL A 98 0.80 -0.46 -2.71
N THR A 99 0.33 -1.40 -1.90
CA THR A 99 -0.53 -2.50 -2.34
C THR A 99 -1.72 -2.62 -1.39
N VAL A 100 -2.88 -2.98 -1.93
CA VAL A 100 -4.05 -3.35 -1.13
C VAL A 100 -4.42 -4.81 -1.41
N THR A 101 -4.90 -5.48 -0.37
CA THR A 101 -5.44 -6.83 -0.43
C THR A 101 -6.52 -7.00 0.64
N GLU A 102 -7.35 -8.02 0.49
CA GLU A 102 -8.40 -8.37 1.43
C GLU A 102 -8.44 -9.90 1.62
N ASP A 103 -8.82 -10.33 2.82
CA ASP A 103 -8.90 -11.73 3.24
C ASP A 103 -10.16 -12.46 2.74
N GLU A 104 -11.05 -11.74 2.08
CA GLU A 104 -12.30 -12.19 1.52
C GLU A 104 -12.42 -11.69 0.09
N LYS A 105 -13.36 -12.25 -0.69
CA LYS A 105 -13.67 -11.71 -2.03
C LYS A 105 -14.01 -10.23 -1.91
N TRP A 106 -13.48 -9.44 -2.81
CA TRP A 106 -13.58 -7.99 -2.73
C TRP A 106 -13.62 -7.36 -4.11
N GLN A 107 -13.88 -6.06 -4.14
CA GLN A 107 -13.95 -5.27 -5.35
C GLN A 107 -13.01 -4.09 -5.23
N PHE A 108 -12.19 -3.88 -6.24
CA PHE A 108 -11.50 -2.63 -6.45
C PHE A 108 -12.49 -1.60 -7.03
N VAL A 109 -12.74 -0.53 -6.28
CA VAL A 109 -13.70 0.52 -6.66
C VAL A 109 -13.02 1.63 -7.44
N GLY A 110 -11.79 2.00 -7.06
CA GLY A 110 -11.04 3.07 -7.71
C GLY A 110 -10.02 3.70 -6.78
N PHE A 111 -9.38 4.77 -7.25
CA PHE A 111 -8.41 5.52 -6.46
C PHE A 111 -8.40 7.02 -6.76
N HIS A 112 -7.81 7.78 -5.84
CA HIS A 112 -7.50 9.19 -6.01
C HIS A 112 -6.08 9.47 -5.53
N LEU A 113 -5.21 9.83 -6.47
CA LEU A 113 -3.85 10.29 -6.22
C LEU A 113 -3.80 11.81 -6.27
N VAL A 114 -3.15 12.42 -5.28
CA VAL A 114 -2.83 13.85 -5.24
C VAL A 114 -1.35 14.02 -4.96
N ALA A 115 -0.66 14.77 -5.80
CA ALA A 115 0.70 15.22 -5.61
C ALA A 115 0.71 16.71 -5.24
N THR A 116 1.64 17.15 -4.39
CA THR A 116 1.70 18.56 -3.95
C THR A 116 2.17 19.51 -5.05
N THR A 117 2.89 18.98 -6.05
CA THR A 117 3.32 19.68 -7.26
C THR A 117 3.31 18.69 -8.43
N SER A 118 3.20 19.17 -9.67
CA SER A 118 3.33 18.29 -10.83
C SER A 118 4.78 17.80 -10.99
N PRO A 119 5.00 16.49 -11.21
CA PRO A 119 6.30 15.95 -11.61
C PRO A 119 6.76 16.57 -12.93
N ALA A 120 8.08 16.67 -13.11
CA ALA A 120 8.71 17.22 -14.32
C ALA A 120 9.51 16.17 -15.11
N THR A 121 9.45 14.92 -14.65
CA THR A 121 10.03 13.75 -15.31
C THR A 121 8.89 12.84 -15.75
N SER A 122 8.98 12.33 -16.98
CA SER A 122 8.09 11.29 -17.49
C SER A 122 8.39 9.96 -16.80
N GLU A 123 7.40 9.48 -16.06
CA GLU A 123 7.42 8.26 -15.27
C GLU A 123 5.98 7.74 -15.20
N ASP A 124 5.78 6.45 -15.45
CA ASP A 124 4.45 5.87 -15.42
C ASP A 124 4.02 5.54 -13.98
N LEU A 125 2.79 5.94 -13.64
CA LEU A 125 2.00 5.30 -12.60
C LEU A 125 1.30 4.09 -13.22
N SER A 126 1.53 2.89 -12.68
CA SER A 126 0.77 1.69 -13.02
C SER A 126 -0.08 1.21 -11.84
N VAL A 127 -1.22 0.60 -12.17
CA VAL A 127 -2.07 -0.12 -11.22
C VAL A 127 -2.36 -1.49 -11.83
N ASP A 128 -1.87 -2.52 -11.15
CA ASP A 128 -1.85 -3.88 -11.62
C ASP A 128 -2.60 -4.78 -10.62
N VAL A 129 -3.31 -5.79 -11.14
CA VAL A 129 -3.80 -6.91 -10.34
C VAL A 129 -2.74 -7.99 -10.39
N ASP A 130 -2.20 -8.36 -9.25
CA ASP A 130 -1.43 -9.60 -9.08
C ASP A 130 -2.35 -10.63 -8.42
N ALA A 131 -2.74 -11.63 -9.19
CA ALA A 131 -3.73 -12.59 -8.77
C ALA A 131 -3.07 -13.75 -8.01
N ASP A 132 -3.60 -14.13 -6.84
CA ASP A 132 -3.06 -15.24 -6.04
C ASP A 132 -3.09 -16.59 -6.80
N ARG A 133 -3.99 -16.68 -7.80
CA ARG A 133 -4.07 -17.83 -8.72
C ARG A 133 -2.84 -17.95 -9.65
N GLY A 134 -2.01 -16.93 -9.71
CA GLY A 134 -0.75 -16.85 -10.44
C GLY A 134 -0.83 -16.05 -11.74
N ALA A 135 0.36 -15.74 -12.26
CA ALA A 135 0.62 -14.68 -13.25
C ALA A 135 -0.12 -14.71 -14.59
N SER A 136 -0.87 -15.78 -14.89
CA SER A 136 -1.75 -15.81 -16.08
C SER A 136 -3.09 -15.11 -15.87
N TRP A 137 -3.38 -14.72 -14.62
CA TRP A 137 -4.60 -14.01 -14.22
C TRP A 137 -4.35 -12.56 -13.85
N ASP A 138 -3.09 -12.12 -13.90
CA ASP A 138 -2.70 -10.72 -13.68
C ASP A 138 -3.28 -9.84 -14.78
N ASP A 139 -3.61 -8.61 -14.42
CA ASP A 139 -4.19 -7.64 -15.36
C ASP A 139 -3.67 -6.23 -15.07
N ASN A 140 -3.46 -5.44 -16.11
CA ASN A 140 -3.12 -4.02 -15.96
C ASN A 140 -4.42 -3.21 -15.98
N LEU A 141 -4.79 -2.65 -14.83
CA LEU A 141 -6.02 -1.88 -14.69
C LEU A 141 -5.87 -0.44 -15.19
N TYR A 142 -4.68 0.13 -15.03
CA TYR A 142 -4.39 1.52 -15.33
C TYR A 142 -2.90 1.73 -15.57
N THR A 143 -2.57 2.54 -16.57
CA THR A 143 -1.21 3.07 -16.75
C THR A 143 -1.31 4.52 -17.21
N LYS A 144 -0.51 5.39 -16.61
CA LYS A 144 -0.48 6.81 -16.96
C LYS A 144 0.89 7.44 -16.71
N ASP A 145 1.42 8.09 -17.75
CA ASP A 145 2.57 9.00 -17.62
C ASP A 145 2.21 10.18 -16.72
N MET A 146 3.01 10.37 -15.67
CA MET A 146 2.85 11.39 -14.64
C MET A 146 3.51 12.74 -14.99
N ASP A 147 4.14 12.87 -16.16
CA ASP A 147 4.73 14.15 -16.59
C ASP A 147 3.66 15.26 -16.58
N THR A 148 3.90 16.29 -15.78
CA THR A 148 2.99 17.44 -15.57
C THR A 148 1.62 17.12 -14.94
N ILE A 149 1.42 15.94 -14.36
CA ILE A 149 0.16 15.53 -13.72
C ILE A 149 0.31 15.46 -12.21
N ASP A 150 -0.51 16.22 -11.48
CA ASP A 150 -0.52 16.25 -10.02
C ASP A 150 -1.79 15.67 -9.38
N ASN A 151 -2.79 15.31 -10.20
CA ASN A 151 -4.03 14.73 -9.71
C ASN A 151 -4.56 13.68 -10.68
N ILE A 152 -4.89 12.51 -10.13
CA ILE A 152 -5.58 11.44 -10.86
C ILE A 152 -6.75 10.94 -10.02
N ILE A 153 -7.91 10.87 -10.65
CA ILE A 153 -9.07 10.16 -10.13
C ILE A 153 -9.44 9.09 -11.15
N TYR A 154 -9.45 7.83 -10.71
CA TYR A 154 -9.79 6.70 -11.57
C TYR A 154 -10.86 5.83 -10.91
N TYR A 155 -11.90 5.54 -11.69
CA TYR A 155 -12.93 4.55 -11.38
C TYR A 155 -13.09 3.66 -12.61
N PRO A 156 -12.91 2.33 -12.51
CA PRO A 156 -13.14 1.42 -13.62
C PRO A 156 -14.60 1.49 -14.11
N ASP A 157 -14.80 1.44 -15.43
CA ASP A 157 -16.13 1.45 -16.05
C ASP A 157 -16.96 0.21 -15.67
N LYS A 158 -16.29 -0.88 -15.30
CA LYS A 158 -16.89 -2.16 -14.87
C LYS A 158 -16.30 -2.58 -13.53
N PRO A 159 -17.07 -3.29 -12.68
CA PRO A 159 -16.53 -3.82 -11.43
C PRO A 159 -15.31 -4.70 -11.68
N VAL A 160 -14.21 -4.38 -11.00
CA VAL A 160 -13.02 -5.24 -10.91
C VAL A 160 -13.21 -6.12 -9.69
N LEU A 161 -13.67 -7.35 -9.94
CA LEU A 161 -13.94 -8.34 -8.90
C LEU A 161 -12.69 -9.17 -8.66
N LEU A 162 -12.31 -9.30 -7.40
CA LEU A 162 -11.07 -9.91 -6.95
C LEU A 162 -11.40 -11.04 -5.97
N GLU A 163 -10.64 -12.13 -6.07
CA GLU A 163 -10.68 -13.22 -5.11
C GLU A 163 -9.97 -12.81 -3.81
N ALA A 164 -10.15 -13.60 -2.75
CA ALA A 164 -9.41 -13.39 -1.51
C ALA A 164 -7.89 -13.51 -1.79
N ASN A 165 -7.11 -12.62 -1.17
CA ASN A 165 -5.65 -12.50 -1.32
C ASN A 165 -5.14 -12.02 -2.68
N ASP A 166 -5.99 -11.76 -3.67
CA ASP A 166 -5.53 -11.00 -4.85
C ASP A 166 -5.02 -9.63 -4.38
N LEU A 167 -3.95 -9.16 -5.03
CA LEU A 167 -3.32 -7.89 -4.76
C LEU A 167 -3.72 -6.87 -5.82
N VAL A 168 -3.94 -5.62 -5.40
CA VAL A 168 -3.89 -4.48 -6.32
C VAL A 168 -2.68 -3.65 -5.96
N GLU A 169 -1.70 -3.69 -6.85
CA GLU A 169 -0.39 -3.08 -6.69
C GLU A 169 -0.33 -1.75 -7.43
N PHE A 170 0.27 -0.76 -6.78
CA PHE A 170 0.53 0.53 -7.40
C PHE A 170 2.03 0.72 -7.54
N THR A 171 2.49 1.00 -8.76
CA THR A 171 3.90 1.29 -9.02
C THR A 171 4.05 2.71 -9.54
N TYR A 172 4.91 3.49 -8.88
CA TYR A 172 5.33 4.81 -9.33
C TYR A 172 6.71 5.13 -8.75
N ALA A 173 7.68 5.44 -9.62
CA ALA A 173 9.07 5.66 -9.22
C ALA A 173 9.28 6.98 -8.46
N ASN A 174 8.49 8.01 -8.76
CA ASN A 174 8.52 9.32 -8.11
C ASN A 174 9.96 9.87 -7.92
N THR A 175 10.81 9.82 -8.95
CA THR A 175 12.22 10.24 -8.78
C THR A 175 12.38 11.74 -8.51
N ASN A 176 11.34 12.53 -8.79
CA ASN A 176 11.27 13.95 -8.42
C ASN A 176 11.02 14.18 -6.92
N THR A 177 10.80 13.13 -6.12
CA THR A 177 10.54 13.20 -4.66
C THR A 177 9.35 14.09 -4.31
N VAL A 178 8.31 14.06 -5.14
CA VAL A 178 7.11 14.87 -4.91
C VAL A 178 6.33 14.24 -3.77
N THR A 179 5.91 15.05 -2.79
CA THR A 179 5.00 14.57 -1.75
C THR A 179 3.64 14.23 -2.35
N TRP A 180 3.13 13.04 -2.08
CA TRP A 180 1.88 12.52 -2.59
C TRP A 180 1.01 11.92 -1.49
N GLY A 181 -0.28 11.83 -1.78
CA GLY A 181 -1.27 11.08 -1.01
C GLY A 181 -2.18 10.30 -1.95
N LEU A 182 -2.36 9.02 -1.67
CA LEU A 182 -3.20 8.09 -2.42
C LEU A 182 -4.34 7.59 -1.53
N LYS A 183 -5.55 7.64 -2.07
CA LYS A 183 -6.73 7.02 -1.49
C LYS A 183 -7.16 5.87 -2.38
N VAL A 184 -7.23 4.67 -1.82
CA VAL A 184 -7.72 3.48 -2.51
C VAL A 184 -9.06 3.09 -1.94
N LEU A 185 -10.05 2.92 -2.81
CA LEU A 185 -11.42 2.57 -2.45
C LEU A 185 -11.66 1.10 -2.77
N THR A 186 -12.08 0.33 -1.79
CA THR A 186 -12.45 -1.08 -1.95
C THR A 186 -13.84 -1.34 -1.39
N ALA A 187 -14.45 -2.46 -1.76
CA ALA A 187 -15.67 -2.94 -1.15
C ALA A 187 -15.60 -4.46 -0.97
N LYS A 188 -15.98 -4.96 0.22
CA LYS A 188 -16.07 -6.41 0.45
C LYS A 188 -17.25 -7.01 -0.32
N LEU A 189 -17.10 -8.22 -0.83
CA LEU A 189 -18.19 -8.96 -1.49
C LEU A 189 -18.71 -10.01 -0.51
N VAL A 190 -19.92 -9.79 0.01
CA VAL A 190 -20.60 -10.67 0.97
C VAL A 190 -21.33 -11.80 0.26
#